data_AF-A0AAW2GV72-F1
#
_entry.id   AF-A0AAW2GV72-F1
#
_cell.length_a   1.000
_cell.length_b   1.000
_cell.length_c   1.000
_cell.angle_alpha   90.00
_cell.angle_beta   90.00
_cell.angle_gamma   90.00
#
_symmetry.space_group_name_H-M   'P 1'
#
loop_
_entity.id
_entity.type
_entity.pdbx_description
1 polymer ?
#
loop_
_entity_poly.entity_id
_entity_poly.type
_entity_poly.pdbx_seq_one_letter_code
_entity_poly.pdbx_strand_id
1 'polypeptide(L)'
;MCLCNPFYSPSLDKSKCIATVGLSCLDNTPCQTITNSECKQNTCTCKDDFFLDSKNSSNCIRRPVKIGDQCQANTDLCRESFNYALCINEKCQCITGYHFVNETGACVQSRALYFTCSNNYECYEGDKSLDTMECKNQQCVCREGERCKGSLMTAAGILVAISYFLQQVAR
;
A
#
# COMPACT_ATOMS: atom_id res chain seq x y z
N MET A 1 -11.78 38.75 -1.06
CA MET A 1 -10.89 37.60 -1.33
C MET A 1 -9.77 37.66 -0.31
N CYS A 2 -9.66 36.67 0.59
CA CYS A 2 -8.53 36.62 1.53
C CYS A 2 -7.30 36.12 0.78
N LEU A 3 -6.35 37.02 0.54
CA LEU A 3 -5.07 36.69 -0.07
C LEU A 3 -4.10 36.36 1.07
N CYS A 4 -3.69 35.10 1.16
CA CYS A 4 -2.68 34.67 2.11
C CYS A 4 -1.29 34.68 1.45
N ASN A 5 -0.27 34.97 2.26
CA ASN A 5 1.12 34.86 1.82
C ASN A 5 1.48 33.41 1.48
N PRO A 6 2.59 33.17 0.73
CA PRO A 6 3.09 31.82 0.51
C PRO A 6 3.24 31.04 1.83
N PHE A 7 2.90 29.75 1.80
CA PHE A 7 2.85 28.85 2.96
C PHE A 7 1.82 29.20 4.04
N TYR A 8 0.79 29.93 3.64
CA TYR A 8 -0.42 30.12 4.43
C TYR A 8 -1.66 29.81 3.58
N SER A 9 -2.68 29.23 4.21
CA SER A 9 -3.99 28.97 3.60
C SER A 9 -5.11 29.66 4.38
N PRO A 10 -6.24 30.03 3.75
CA PRO A 10 -7.38 30.57 4.49
C PRO A 10 -7.97 29.52 5.43
N SER A 11 -8.40 29.95 6.62
CA SER A 11 -9.22 29.13 7.52
C SER A 11 -10.58 28.79 6.88
N LEU A 12 -11.28 27.78 7.44
CA LEU A 12 -12.59 27.33 6.93
C LEU A 12 -13.64 28.46 6.86
N ASP A 13 -13.65 29.33 7.86
CA ASP A 13 -14.50 30.54 7.95
C ASP A 13 -13.91 31.74 7.18
N LYS A 14 -12.74 31.57 6.56
CA LYS A 14 -11.97 32.58 5.81
C LYS A 14 -11.61 33.83 6.63
N SER A 15 -11.64 33.75 7.96
CA SER A 15 -11.34 34.88 8.85
C SER A 15 -9.84 35.14 9.03
N LYS A 16 -9.00 34.11 8.84
CA LYS A 16 -7.55 34.21 9.05
C LYS A 16 -6.76 33.34 8.07
N CYS A 17 -5.47 33.64 7.96
CA CYS A 17 -4.50 32.81 7.25
C CYS A 17 -3.80 31.90 8.28
N ILE A 18 -3.86 30.59 8.07
CA ILE A 18 -3.22 29.55 8.89
C ILE A 18 -1.98 29.03 8.18
N ALA A 19 -0.92 28.76 8.95
CA ALA A 19 0.33 28.24 8.41
C ALA A 19 0.12 26.88 7.73
N THR A 20 0.88 26.61 6.68
CA THR A 20 0.94 25.30 6.00
C THR A 20 2.34 24.71 6.09
N VAL A 21 2.46 23.42 5.79
CA VAL A 21 3.78 22.77 5.61
C VAL A 21 4.64 23.56 4.60
N GLY A 22 5.94 23.67 4.89
CA GLY A 22 6.91 24.45 4.13
C GLY A 22 7.18 25.86 4.67
N LEU A 23 6.38 26.37 5.62
CA LEU A 23 6.63 27.66 6.26
C LEU A 23 7.97 27.67 7.00
N SER A 24 8.79 28.71 6.82
CA SER A 24 10.04 28.88 7.57
C SER A 24 9.81 28.99 9.09
N CYS A 25 10.68 28.37 9.88
CA CYS A 25 10.59 28.39 11.33
C CYS A 25 11.98 28.31 11.99
N LEU A 26 12.08 28.82 13.22
CA LEU A 26 13.27 28.67 14.10
C LEU A 26 13.00 27.72 15.27
N ASP A 27 11.74 27.64 15.69
CA ASP A 27 11.22 26.73 16.71
C ASP A 27 9.81 26.28 16.29
N ASN A 28 9.11 25.52 17.15
CA ASN A 28 7.80 24.98 16.83
C ASN A 28 6.67 26.02 16.78
N THR A 29 6.88 27.26 17.23
CA THR A 29 5.84 28.30 17.37
C THR A 29 5.12 28.61 16.06
N PRO A 30 5.81 28.85 14.92
CA PRO A 30 5.17 29.13 13.64
C PRO A 30 4.34 27.95 13.11
N CYS A 31 4.65 26.73 13.54
CA CYS A 31 4.01 25.51 13.07
C CYS A 31 2.80 25.11 13.92
N GLN A 32 2.54 25.77 15.06
CA GLN A 32 1.52 25.35 16.03
C GLN A 32 0.10 25.26 15.47
N THR A 33 -0.21 26.02 14.41
CA THR A 33 -1.54 25.96 13.76
C THR A 33 -1.68 24.78 12.79
N ILE A 34 -0.59 24.08 12.47
CA ILE A 34 -0.58 22.89 11.62
C ILE A 34 -0.65 21.66 12.53
N THR A 35 -1.75 20.93 12.45
CA THR A 35 -1.96 19.73 13.27
C THR A 35 -0.87 18.68 13.01
N ASN A 36 -0.28 18.11 14.06
CA ASN A 36 0.77 17.09 14.00
C ASN A 36 2.04 17.49 13.22
N SER A 37 2.38 18.78 13.23
CA SER A 37 3.62 19.29 12.64
C SER A 37 4.71 19.54 13.68
N GLU A 38 5.93 19.73 13.17
CA GLU A 38 7.08 20.22 13.92
C GLU A 38 7.95 21.10 13.02
N CYS A 39 8.75 21.96 13.65
CA CYS A 39 9.82 22.68 12.99
C CYS A 39 11.05 21.76 12.86
N LYS A 40 11.36 21.36 11.63
CA LYS A 40 12.50 20.49 11.32
C LYS A 40 13.23 21.08 10.13
N GLN A 41 14.56 21.18 10.21
CA GLN A 41 15.38 21.76 9.14
C GLN A 41 14.91 23.17 8.71
N ASN A 42 14.60 24.02 9.69
CA ASN A 42 14.12 25.41 9.51
C ASN A 42 12.80 25.56 8.73
N THR A 43 12.02 24.49 8.58
CA THR A 43 10.68 24.53 7.96
C THR A 43 9.66 23.72 8.76
N CYS A 44 8.41 24.13 8.71
CA CYS A 44 7.30 23.36 9.26
C CYS A 44 7.09 22.12 8.39
N THR A 45 7.21 20.94 8.99
CA THR A 45 6.95 19.64 8.37
C THR A 45 5.98 18.83 9.21
N CYS A 46 5.35 17.82 8.61
CA CYS A 46 4.68 16.79 9.40
C CYS A 46 5.72 16.02 10.23
N LYS A 47 5.32 15.66 11.46
CA LYS A 47 6.09 14.72 12.30
C LYS A 47 6.26 13.38 11.59
N ASP A 48 7.26 12.60 11.97
CA ASP A 48 7.68 11.40 11.24
C ASP A 48 6.55 10.38 10.99
N ASP A 49 5.65 10.17 11.96
CA ASP A 49 4.49 9.26 11.86
C ASP A 49 3.29 9.83 11.09
N PHE A 50 3.43 11.03 10.53
CA PHE A 50 2.37 11.76 9.86
C PHE A 50 2.80 12.18 8.45
N PHE A 51 1.81 12.45 7.62
CA PHE A 51 1.99 12.92 6.25
C PHE A 51 1.03 14.07 5.94
N LEU A 52 1.38 14.87 4.94
CA LEU A 52 0.60 16.04 4.57
C LEU A 52 -0.75 15.63 4.01
N ASP A 53 -1.81 16.17 4.61
CA ASP A 53 -3.16 16.02 4.09
C ASP A 53 -3.30 16.78 2.76
N SER A 54 -3.48 16.04 1.66
CA SER A 54 -3.69 16.56 0.31
C SER A 54 -4.93 17.44 0.16
N LYS A 55 -5.92 17.31 1.06
CA LYS A 55 -7.15 18.12 1.09
C LYS A 55 -6.98 19.36 1.99
N ASN A 56 -6.00 19.37 2.90
CA ASN A 56 -5.77 20.46 3.84
C ASN A 56 -4.27 20.59 4.20
N SER A 57 -3.57 21.53 3.57
CA SER A 57 -2.12 21.72 3.78
C SER A 57 -1.72 22.23 5.18
N SER A 58 -2.70 22.55 6.04
CA SER A 58 -2.50 22.89 7.45
C SER A 58 -2.80 21.71 8.39
N ASN A 59 -2.85 20.49 7.84
CA ASN A 59 -3.15 19.28 8.59
C ASN A 59 -2.18 18.16 8.19
N CYS A 60 -1.63 17.47 9.18
CA CYS A 60 -0.88 16.25 8.97
C CYS A 60 -1.66 15.06 9.53
N ILE A 61 -1.95 14.09 8.67
CA ILE A 61 -2.71 12.88 8.99
C ILE A 61 -1.77 11.70 9.22
N ARG A 62 -2.19 10.78 10.08
CA ARG A 62 -1.35 9.68 10.53
C ARG A 62 -1.04 8.73 9.38
N ARG A 63 0.20 8.27 9.27
CA ARG A 63 0.59 7.22 8.32
C ARG A 63 -0.20 5.92 8.61
N PRO A 64 -0.59 5.16 7.56
CA PRO A 64 -1.20 3.84 7.73
C PRO A 64 -0.30 2.91 8.55
N VAL A 65 -0.85 2.21 9.54
CA VAL A 65 -0.11 1.24 10.37
C VAL A 65 -0.61 -0.20 10.18
N LYS A 66 -1.79 -0.38 9.61
CA LYS A 66 -2.32 -1.68 9.16
C LYS A 66 -3.08 -1.55 7.85
N ILE A 67 -3.22 -2.68 7.15
CA ILE A 67 -4.13 -2.77 5.99
C ILE A 67 -5.56 -2.42 6.42
N GLY A 68 -6.27 -1.70 5.55
CA GLY A 68 -7.59 -1.15 5.82
C GLY A 68 -7.58 0.23 6.49
N ASP A 69 -6.43 0.73 6.95
CA ASP A 69 -6.30 2.10 7.44
C ASP A 69 -6.56 3.11 6.32
N GLN A 70 -7.02 4.31 6.71
CA GLN A 70 -7.33 5.38 5.79
C GLN A 70 -6.09 5.90 5.07
N CYS A 71 -6.29 6.27 3.82
CA CYS A 71 -5.25 6.86 2.97
C CYS A 71 -5.87 7.84 1.99
N GLN A 72 -5.03 8.63 1.33
CA GLN A 72 -5.44 9.56 0.28
C GLN A 72 -4.94 9.07 -1.08
N ALA A 73 -5.81 9.11 -2.08
CA ALA A 73 -5.44 8.77 -3.46
C ALA A 73 -4.27 9.65 -3.93
N ASN A 74 -3.43 9.11 -4.82
CA ASN A 74 -2.23 9.77 -5.34
C ASN A 74 -1.11 10.02 -4.32
N THR A 75 -1.12 9.30 -3.20
CA THR A 75 0.00 9.22 -2.27
C THR A 75 0.61 7.82 -2.30
N ASP A 76 1.92 7.72 -2.11
CA ASP A 76 2.64 6.44 -2.09
C ASP A 76 2.65 5.76 -0.72
N LEU A 77 1.87 6.26 0.24
CA LEU A 77 1.95 5.87 1.65
C LEU A 77 1.63 4.40 1.90
N CYS A 78 0.63 3.84 1.22
CA CYS A 78 0.33 2.42 1.35
C CYS A 78 1.50 1.58 0.81
N ARG A 79 2.13 2.00 -0.29
CA ARG A 79 3.29 1.32 -0.87
C ARG A 79 4.49 1.40 0.06
N GLU A 80 4.76 2.58 0.64
CA GLU A 80 5.83 2.78 1.63
C GLU A 80 5.60 1.96 2.91
N SER A 81 4.36 1.83 3.37
CA SER A 81 4.04 1.20 4.66
C SER A 81 3.96 -0.32 4.58
N PHE A 82 3.47 -0.87 3.46
CA PHE A 82 3.16 -2.30 3.38
C PHE A 82 3.79 -3.02 2.19
N ASN A 83 4.51 -2.36 1.27
CA ASN A 83 4.89 -2.91 -0.05
C ASN A 83 3.69 -3.38 -0.88
N TYR A 84 3.77 -3.33 -2.21
CA TYR A 84 2.73 -3.87 -3.11
C TYR A 84 1.26 -3.55 -2.70
N ALA A 85 1.05 -2.36 -2.15
CA ALA A 85 -0.23 -1.90 -1.64
C ALA A 85 -0.56 -0.54 -2.24
N LEU A 86 -1.85 -0.29 -2.45
CA LEU A 86 -2.38 0.94 -3.01
C LEU A 86 -3.49 1.49 -2.12
N CYS A 87 -3.72 2.79 -2.26
CA CYS A 87 -4.89 3.43 -1.68
C CYS A 87 -6.11 3.18 -2.57
N ILE A 88 -6.96 2.22 -2.19
CA ILE A 88 -8.15 1.81 -2.94
C ILE A 88 -9.37 2.14 -2.08
N ASN A 89 -10.29 2.95 -2.61
CA ASN A 89 -11.48 3.42 -1.88
C ASN A 89 -11.14 4.05 -0.52
N GLU A 90 -10.13 4.93 -0.51
CA GLU A 90 -9.61 5.63 0.69
C GLU A 90 -9.07 4.69 1.78
N LYS A 91 -8.74 3.43 1.44
CA LYS A 91 -8.13 2.46 2.36
C LYS A 91 -6.91 1.79 1.75
N CYS A 92 -5.89 1.53 2.56
CA CYS A 92 -4.74 0.75 2.10
C CYS A 92 -5.16 -0.70 1.87
N GLN A 93 -4.88 -1.21 0.68
CA GLN A 93 -5.20 -2.57 0.27
C GLN A 93 -4.02 -3.13 -0.53
N CYS A 94 -3.73 -4.43 -0.35
CA CYS A 94 -2.78 -5.12 -1.23
C CYS A 94 -3.29 -5.12 -2.66
N ILE A 95 -2.38 -4.99 -3.63
CA ILE A 95 -2.74 -5.07 -5.05
C ILE A 95 -3.14 -6.51 -5.41
N THR A 96 -3.89 -6.66 -6.51
CA THR A 96 -4.30 -7.97 -7.02
C THR A 96 -3.11 -8.91 -7.20
N GLY A 97 -3.25 -10.15 -6.70
CA GLY A 97 -2.18 -11.16 -6.71
C GLY A 97 -1.20 -11.06 -5.53
N TYR A 98 -1.46 -10.16 -4.58
CA TYR A 98 -0.73 -10.03 -3.32
C TYR A 98 -1.71 -10.09 -2.15
N HIS A 99 -1.23 -10.51 -0.99
CA HIS A 99 -2.02 -10.55 0.24
C HIS A 99 -1.16 -10.13 1.43
N PHE A 100 -1.80 -9.68 2.50
CA PHE A 100 -1.11 -9.18 3.69
C PHE A 100 -0.67 -10.34 4.57
N VAL A 101 0.59 -10.28 5.04
CA VAL A 101 1.19 -11.27 5.94
C VAL A 101 1.64 -10.55 7.22
N ASN A 102 1.13 -10.99 8.37
CA ASN A 102 1.41 -10.34 9.66
C ASN A 102 2.89 -10.48 10.04
N GLU A 103 3.51 -11.62 9.71
CA GLU A 103 4.90 -11.95 10.00
C GLU A 103 5.88 -11.00 9.30
N THR A 104 5.54 -10.54 8.10
CA THR A 104 6.36 -9.59 7.33
C THR A 104 5.89 -8.15 7.53
N GLY A 105 4.68 -7.94 8.06
CA GLY A 105 4.03 -6.63 8.12
C GLY A 105 3.74 -6.03 6.74
N ALA A 106 3.71 -6.85 5.69
CA ALA A 106 3.71 -6.39 4.31
C ALA A 106 2.80 -7.25 3.41
N CYS A 107 2.41 -6.69 2.26
CA CYS A 107 1.79 -7.46 1.20
C CYS A 107 2.85 -8.26 0.45
N VAL A 108 2.67 -9.57 0.38
CA VAL A 108 3.56 -10.50 -0.32
C VAL A 108 2.85 -11.13 -1.50
N GLN A 109 3.62 -11.60 -2.49
CA GLN A 109 3.05 -12.23 -3.67
C GLN A 109 2.32 -13.53 -3.30
N SER A 110 1.06 -13.63 -3.69
CA SER A 110 0.26 -14.85 -3.52
C SER A 110 0.69 -15.91 -4.52
N ARG A 111 0.96 -17.13 -4.02
CA ARG A 111 1.30 -18.32 -4.79
C ARG A 111 0.15 -19.32 -4.70
N ALA A 112 -0.42 -19.66 -5.85
CA ALA A 112 -1.49 -20.64 -5.93
C ALA A 112 -0.96 -22.07 -5.73
N LEU A 113 -1.88 -23.03 -5.63
CA LEU A 113 -1.55 -24.45 -5.55
C LEU A 113 -0.62 -24.87 -6.70
N TYR A 114 0.41 -25.66 -6.38
CA TYR A 114 1.45 -26.15 -7.28
C TYR A 114 2.44 -25.10 -7.82
N PHE A 115 2.34 -23.83 -7.42
CA PHE A 115 3.36 -22.83 -7.75
C PHE A 115 4.56 -22.94 -6.82
N THR A 116 5.71 -22.46 -7.31
CA THR A 116 6.94 -22.37 -6.52
C THR A 116 6.78 -21.38 -5.37
N CYS A 117 7.29 -21.76 -4.20
CA CYS A 117 7.26 -20.98 -2.99
C CYS A 117 8.57 -21.15 -2.20
N SER A 118 8.83 -20.19 -1.31
CA SER A 118 9.90 -20.31 -0.30
C SER A 118 9.35 -20.47 1.11
N ASN A 119 8.22 -19.83 1.40
CA ASN A 119 7.62 -19.82 2.73
C ASN A 119 6.13 -20.19 2.69
N ASN A 120 5.62 -20.74 3.80
CA ASN A 120 4.21 -21.12 3.92
C ASN A 120 3.25 -19.95 3.68
N TYR A 121 3.60 -18.76 4.18
CA TYR A 121 2.79 -17.57 4.02
C TYR A 121 2.66 -17.11 2.56
N GLU A 122 3.48 -17.61 1.63
CA GLU A 122 3.32 -17.26 0.21
C GLU A 122 2.15 -18.01 -0.42
N CYS A 123 1.80 -19.19 0.12
CA CYS A 123 0.78 -20.06 -0.42
C CYS A 123 -0.62 -19.55 -0.05
N TYR A 124 -1.24 -18.81 -0.96
CA TYR A 124 -2.50 -18.11 -0.75
C TYR A 124 -3.32 -18.07 -2.04
N GLU A 125 -4.62 -18.42 -1.96
CA GLU A 125 -5.53 -18.43 -3.11
C GLU A 125 -6.92 -17.88 -2.72
N GLY A 126 -7.23 -16.65 -3.17
CA GLY A 126 -8.54 -16.02 -2.95
C GLY A 126 -8.77 -15.57 -1.51
N ASP A 127 -9.93 -15.90 -0.93
CA ASP A 127 -10.28 -15.64 0.48
C ASP A 127 -10.00 -16.84 1.41
N LYS A 128 -9.29 -17.86 0.92
CA LYS A 128 -8.97 -19.04 1.73
C LYS A 128 -7.95 -18.66 2.81
N SER A 129 -8.12 -19.19 4.02
CA SER A 129 -7.19 -18.90 5.11
C SER A 129 -5.78 -19.39 4.75
N LEU A 130 -4.78 -18.67 5.27
CA LEU A 130 -3.35 -19.01 5.24
C LEU A 130 -3.06 -20.43 5.77
N ASP A 131 -4.04 -21.07 6.42
CA ASP A 131 -3.91 -22.39 7.03
C ASP A 131 -4.28 -23.55 6.11
N THR A 132 -4.78 -23.28 4.90
CA THR A 132 -5.20 -24.35 3.97
C THR A 132 -4.06 -24.97 3.17
N MET A 133 -2.99 -24.20 2.93
CA MET A 133 -1.83 -24.62 2.15
C MET A 133 -0.54 -24.47 2.96
N GLU A 134 0.50 -25.16 2.50
CA GLU A 134 1.86 -25.04 3.00
C GLU A 134 2.85 -25.10 1.84
N CYS A 135 4.04 -24.52 2.05
CA CYS A 135 5.14 -24.65 1.14
C CYS A 135 5.94 -25.90 1.48
N LYS A 136 5.80 -26.94 0.66
CA LYS A 136 6.48 -28.23 0.87
C LYS A 136 7.27 -28.58 -0.37
N ASN A 137 8.55 -28.89 -0.21
CA ASN A 137 9.47 -29.16 -1.32
C ASN A 137 9.47 -28.03 -2.37
N GLN A 138 9.50 -26.77 -1.93
CA GLN A 138 9.46 -25.57 -2.77
C GLN A 138 8.19 -25.40 -3.62
N GLN A 139 7.11 -26.09 -3.26
CA GLN A 139 5.84 -26.04 -3.98
C GLN A 139 4.68 -25.85 -3.01
N CYS A 140 3.72 -25.00 -3.37
CA CYS A 140 2.50 -24.86 -2.58
C CYS A 140 1.64 -26.12 -2.72
N VAL A 141 1.34 -26.76 -1.60
CA VAL A 141 0.52 -27.97 -1.52
C VAL A 141 -0.58 -27.78 -0.48
N CYS A 142 -1.64 -28.59 -0.56
CA CYS A 142 -2.63 -28.63 0.51
C CYS A 142 -2.01 -29.22 1.77
N ARG A 143 -2.38 -28.66 2.92
CA ARG A 143 -2.10 -29.32 4.19
C ARG A 143 -2.89 -30.63 4.29
N GLU A 144 -2.38 -31.54 5.10
CA GLU A 144 -3.04 -32.83 5.33
C GLU A 144 -4.46 -32.63 5.90
N GLY A 145 -5.44 -33.32 5.33
CA GLY A 145 -6.85 -33.18 5.70
C GLY A 145 -7.60 -32.02 5.03
N GLU A 146 -6.90 -31.08 4.40
CA GLU A 146 -7.50 -29.96 3.67
C GLU A 146 -7.92 -30.35 2.25
N ARG A 147 -8.98 -29.69 1.75
CA ARG A 147 -9.45 -29.87 0.36
C ARG A 147 -9.22 -28.60 -0.45
N CYS A 148 -8.08 -28.51 -1.15
CA CYS A 148 -7.90 -27.45 -2.15
C CYS A 148 -8.54 -27.87 -3.49
N LYS A 149 -9.43 -27.03 -4.01
CA LYS A 149 -9.74 -27.00 -5.44
C LYS A 149 -8.81 -25.98 -6.09
N GLY A 150 -7.78 -26.45 -6.78
CA GLY A 150 -6.93 -25.58 -7.60
C GLY A 150 -7.50 -25.48 -9.01
N SER A 151 -7.43 -24.29 -9.61
CA SER A 151 -7.59 -24.16 -11.07
C SER A 151 -6.33 -24.72 -11.72
N LEU A 152 -6.38 -25.96 -12.21
CA LEU A 152 -5.30 -26.52 -13.01
C LEU A 152 -5.14 -25.64 -14.25
N MET A 153 -4.06 -24.85 -14.33
CA MET A 153 -3.54 -24.42 -15.63
C MET A 153 -3.03 -25.70 -16.30
N THR A 154 -3.91 -26.36 -17.05
CA THR A 154 -3.57 -27.61 -17.72
C THR A 154 -2.39 -27.37 -18.64
N ALA A 155 -1.44 -28.32 -18.67
CA ALA A 155 -0.29 -28.29 -19.58
C ALA A 155 -0.69 -28.10 -21.06
N ALA A 156 -1.95 -28.41 -21.41
CA ALA A 156 -2.56 -28.12 -22.70
C ALA A 156 -2.49 -26.62 -23.06
N GLY A 157 -2.71 -25.69 -22.13
CA GLY A 157 -2.64 -24.25 -22.40
C GLY A 157 -1.23 -23.77 -22.78
N ILE A 158 -0.20 -24.34 -22.15
CA ILE A 158 1.20 -24.06 -22.47
C ILE A 158 1.57 -24.67 -23.83
N LEU A 159 1.13 -25.89 -24.13
CA LEU A 159 1.34 -26.53 -25.43
C LEU A 159 0.65 -25.77 -26.58
N VAL A 160 -0.54 -25.22 -26.35
CA VAL A 160 -1.26 -24.40 -27.34
C VAL A 160 -0.53 -23.07 -27.58
N ALA A 161 -0.03 -22.41 -26.54
CA ALA A 161 0.75 -21.20 -26.69
C ALA A 161 2.07 -21.46 -27.44
N ILE A 162 2.81 -22.51 -27.07
CA ILE A 162 4.07 -22.87 -27.73
C ILE A 162 3.84 -23.25 -29.20
N SER A 163 2.80 -24.04 -29.50
CA SER A 163 2.47 -24.39 -30.90
C SER A 163 2.04 -23.19 -31.73
N TYR A 164 1.29 -22.24 -31.16
CA TYR A 164 0.95 -20.99 -31.82
C TYR A 164 2.18 -20.12 -32.10
N PHE A 165 3.10 -20.00 -31.13
CA PHE A 165 4.36 -19.28 -31.33
C PHE A 165 5.25 -19.95 -32.39
N LEU A 166 5.34 -21.29 -32.40
CA LEU A 166 6.08 -22.02 -33.43
C LEU A 166 5.45 -21.84 -34.83
N GLN A 167 4.12 -21.76 -34.94
CA GLN A 167 3.43 -21.48 -36.19
C GLN A 167 3.69 -20.06 -36.71
N GLN A 168 3.84 -19.07 -35.84
CA GLN A 168 4.16 -17.69 -36.24
C GLN A 168 5.63 -17.51 -36.67
N VAL A 169 6.55 -18.27 -36.09
CA VAL A 169 7.99 -18.22 -36.43
C VAL A 169 8.30 -18.98 -37.74
N ALA A 170 7.46 -19.94 -38.11
CA ALA A 170 7.62 -20.73 -39.34
C ALA A 170 7.02 -20.08 -40.61
N ARG A 171 6.69 -18.78 -40.57
CA ARG A 171 6.11 -18.03 -41.69
C ARG A 171 7.00 -16.88 -42.16
#